data_AF-Q7VJI5-F1
#
_entry.id   AF-Q7VJI5-F1
#
_cell.length_a   1.000
_cell.length_b   1.000
_cell.length_c   1.000
_cell.angle_alpha   90.00
_cell.angle_beta   90.00
_cell.angle_gamma   90.00
#
_symmetry.space_group_name_H-M   'P 1'
#
loop_
_entity.id
_entity.type
_entity.pdbx_description
1 polymer ?
#
loop_
_entity_poly.entity_id
_entity_poly.type
_entity_poly.pdbx_seq_one_letter_code
_entity_poly.pdbx_strand_id
1 'polypeptide(L)'
;MQEKFKWGKFILDCLICWALTIASYFIFFIPASLIAQFVRKFLIYVFNSTSYYLGNLNILNDFFFIALWLMLCPLFFFGIWFFLEKKSIIKYKIYNSSFWFVFILSTSFWWWLAYGFATTGK
;
A
#
# COMPACT_ATOMS: atom_id res chain seq x y z
N MET A 1 -25.96 -3.60 24.01
CA MET A 1 -26.67 -3.75 22.73
C MET A 1 -25.70 -4.32 21.71
N GLN A 2 -25.90 -5.55 21.26
CA GLN A 2 -25.12 -6.12 20.16
C GLN A 2 -25.55 -5.39 18.89
N GLU A 3 -24.73 -4.47 18.36
CA GLU A 3 -24.96 -3.93 17.03
C GLU A 3 -24.92 -5.10 16.05
N LYS A 4 -26.09 -5.54 15.58
CA LYS A 4 -26.18 -6.53 14.51
C LYS A 4 -25.35 -6.02 13.34
N PHE A 5 -24.38 -6.82 12.90
CA PHE A 5 -23.55 -6.52 11.74
C PHE A 5 -24.45 -6.19 10.55
N LYS A 6 -24.41 -4.93 10.09
CA LYS A 6 -25.24 -4.47 8.97
C LYS A 6 -24.46 -4.70 7.68
N TRP A 7 -24.79 -5.78 6.97
CA TRP A 7 -24.18 -6.13 5.67
C TRP A 7 -24.18 -4.97 4.67
N GLY A 8 -25.25 -4.17 4.61
CA GLY A 8 -25.31 -3.00 3.73
C GLY A 8 -24.24 -1.95 4.04
N LYS A 9 -23.99 -1.68 5.33
CA LYS A 9 -22.92 -0.76 5.75
C LYS A 9 -21.53 -1.36 5.47
N PHE A 10 -21.36 -2.66 5.66
CA PHE A 10 -20.11 -3.35 5.34
C PHE A 10 -19.74 -3.22 3.86
N ILE A 11 -20.69 -3.44 2.94
CA ILE A 11 -20.46 -3.33 1.49
C ILE A 11 -20.14 -1.88 1.11
N LEU A 12 -20.87 -0.92 1.67
CA LEU A 12 -20.65 0.51 1.42
C LEU A 12 -19.26 0.96 1.91
N ASP A 13 -18.87 0.51 3.11
CA ASP A 13 -17.53 0.73 3.66
C ASP A 13 -16.44 0.12 2.75
N CYS A 14 -16.68 -1.07 2.19
CA CYS A 14 -15.75 -1.70 1.25
C CYS A 14 -15.60 -0.86 -0.04
N LEU A 15 -16.69 -0.34 -0.60
CA LEU A 15 -16.64 0.52 -1.79
C LEU A 15 -15.90 1.83 -1.52
N ILE A 16 -16.14 2.45 -0.37
CA ILE A 16 -15.43 3.66 0.05
C ILE A 16 -13.94 3.36 0.23
N CYS A 17 -13.57 2.29 0.95
CA CYS A 17 -12.18 1.88 1.10
C CYS A 17 -11.49 1.65 -0.24
N TRP A 18 -12.19 1.03 -1.20
CA TRP A 18 -11.64 0.80 -2.53
C TRP A 18 -11.43 2.12 -3.30
N ALA A 19 -12.40 3.03 -3.28
CA ALA A 19 -12.28 4.34 -3.90
C ALA A 19 -11.18 5.19 -3.26
N LEU A 20 -11.07 5.19 -1.93
CA LEU A 20 -10.00 5.85 -1.18
C LEU A 20 -8.62 5.27 -1.52
N THR A 21 -8.54 3.95 -1.69
CA THR A 21 -7.31 3.28 -2.12
C THR A 21 -6.88 3.80 -3.50
N ILE A 22 -7.79 3.87 -4.46
CA ILE A 22 -7.50 4.43 -5.80
C ILE A 22 -7.07 5.90 -5.71
N ALA A 23 -7.82 6.72 -4.96
CA ALA A 23 -7.47 8.13 -4.76
C ALA A 23 -6.09 8.31 -4.10
N SER A 24 -5.72 7.40 -3.19
CA SER A 24 -4.41 7.43 -2.55
C SER A 24 -3.27 7.31 -3.55
N TYR A 25 -3.43 6.50 -4.61
CA TYR A 25 -2.42 6.40 -5.65
C TYR A 25 -2.24 7.72 -6.36
N PHE A 26 -3.31 8.39 -6.80
CA PHE A 26 -3.18 9.67 -7.49
C PHE A 26 -2.49 10.76 -6.66
N ILE A 27 -2.74 10.79 -5.35
CA ILE A 27 -2.18 11.81 -4.46
C ILE A 27 -0.75 11.46 -4.03
N PHE A 28 -0.51 10.20 -3.66
CA PHE A 28 0.76 9.76 -3.05
C PHE A 28 1.72 9.11 -4.04
N PHE A 29 1.39 9.01 -5.33
CA PHE A 29 2.26 8.42 -6.35
C PHE A 29 3.68 9.00 -6.32
N ILE A 30 3.77 10.33 -6.43
CA ILE A 30 5.03 11.07 -6.48
C ILE A 30 5.80 10.94 -5.16
N PRO A 31 5.23 11.29 -3.98
CA PRO A 31 5.99 11.19 -2.73
C PRO A 31 6.40 9.75 -2.40
N ALA A 32 5.55 8.75 -2.66
CA ALA A 32 5.91 7.36 -2.42
C ALA A 32 7.04 6.88 -3.35
N SER A 33 7.12 7.40 -4.58
CA SER A 33 8.20 7.07 -5.51
C SER A 33 9.56 7.58 -5.03
N LEU A 34 9.58 8.79 -4.47
CA LEU A 34 10.77 9.40 -3.88
C LEU A 34 11.25 8.60 -2.66
N ILE A 35 10.32 8.17 -1.81
CA ILE A 35 10.63 7.32 -0.65
C ILE A 35 11.20 5.97 -1.11
N ALA A 36 10.59 5.31 -2.10
CA ALA A 36 11.09 4.05 -2.63
C ALA A 36 12.50 4.19 -3.22
N GLN A 37 12.78 5.27 -3.98
CA GLN A 37 14.12 5.55 -4.49
C GLN A 37 15.14 5.86 -3.39
N PHE A 38 14.73 6.59 -2.35
CA PHE A 38 15.58 6.89 -1.20
C PHE A 38 15.95 5.62 -0.45
N VAL A 39 14.98 4.75 -0.16
CA VAL A 39 15.21 3.45 0.47
C VAL A 39 16.12 2.57 -0.40
N ARG A 40 15.93 2.56 -1.73
CA ARG A 40 16.82 1.85 -2.66
C ARG A 40 18.25 2.34 -2.57
N LYS A 41 18.48 3.65 -2.66
CA LYS A 41 19.82 4.25 -2.54
C LYS A 41 20.46 3.98 -1.18
N PHE A 42 19.68 4.10 -0.10
CA PHE A 42 20.15 3.83 1.26
C PHE A 42 20.55 2.37 1.46
N LEU A 43 19.71 1.43 1.01
CA LEU A 43 20.03 -0.01 1.06
C LEU A 43 21.28 -0.33 0.23
N ILE A 44 21.40 0.21 -0.97
CA ILE A 44 22.61 0.04 -1.78
C ILE A 44 23.84 0.59 -1.04
N TYR A 45 23.74 1.78 -0.44
CA TYR A 45 24.84 2.39 0.31
C TYR A 45 25.26 1.56 1.53
N VAL A 46 24.31 1.08 2.33
CA VAL A 46 24.56 0.28 3.53
C VAL A 46 25.09 -1.12 3.18
N PHE A 47 24.54 -1.77 2.15
CA PHE A 47 24.89 -3.13 1.76
C PHE A 47 25.98 -3.21 0.69
N ASN A 48 26.54 -2.08 0.23
CA ASN A 48 27.66 -2.06 -0.72
C ASN A 48 28.93 -2.71 -0.15
N SER A 49 29.04 -2.83 1.18
CA SER A 49 30.14 -3.54 1.84
C SER A 49 30.03 -5.07 1.77
N THR A 50 28.89 -5.63 1.35
CA THR A 50 28.60 -7.07 1.24
C THR A 50 28.20 -7.46 -0.20
N SER A 51 28.87 -6.84 -1.17
CA SER A 51 28.59 -6.75 -2.61
C SER A 51 28.58 -8.05 -3.46
N TYR A 52 28.44 -9.26 -2.90
CA TYR A 52 28.38 -10.47 -3.74
C TYR A 52 26.96 -11.00 -4.00
N TYR A 53 25.98 -10.68 -3.15
CA TYR A 53 24.63 -11.24 -3.26
C TYR A 53 23.57 -10.27 -3.82
N LEU A 54 23.79 -8.96 -3.75
CA LEU A 54 22.80 -7.96 -4.22
C LEU A 54 22.79 -7.76 -5.73
N GLY A 55 23.93 -7.98 -6.41
CA GLY A 55 24.09 -7.72 -7.84
C GLY A 55 23.39 -8.73 -8.77
N ASN A 56 23.08 -9.93 -8.29
CA ASN A 56 22.55 -11.02 -9.12
C ASN A 56 21.02 -11.18 -9.05
N LEU A 57 20.33 -10.29 -8.31
CA LEU A 57 18.88 -10.33 -8.08
C LEU A 57 18.17 -9.10 -8.67
N ASN A 58 18.62 -8.57 -9.81
CA ASN A 58 17.99 -7.38 -10.42
C ASN A 58 16.46 -7.47 -10.53
N ILE A 59 15.91 -8.65 -10.87
CA ILE A 59 14.47 -8.88 -10.98
C ILE A 59 13.79 -8.85 -9.61
N LEU A 60 14.39 -9.49 -8.60
CA LEU A 60 13.83 -9.55 -7.25
C LEU A 60 13.88 -8.19 -6.56
N ASN A 61 14.93 -7.42 -6.86
CA ASN A 61 15.15 -6.09 -6.32
C ASN A 61 14.16 -5.09 -6.92
N ASP A 62 13.98 -5.08 -8.25
CA ASP A 62 12.98 -4.21 -8.89
C ASP A 62 11.54 -4.61 -8.52
N PHE A 63 11.23 -5.92 -8.44
CA PHE A 63 9.95 -6.41 -7.90
C PHE A 63 9.69 -5.88 -6.49
N PHE A 64 10.68 -6.00 -5.60
CA PHE A 64 10.55 -5.57 -4.21
C PHE A 64 10.30 -4.05 -4.11
N PHE A 65 11.02 -3.23 -4.86
CA PHE A 65 10.83 -1.79 -4.83
C PHE A 65 9.53 -1.33 -5.47
N ILE A 66 9.06 -1.98 -6.54
CA ILE A 66 7.76 -1.71 -7.16
C ILE A 66 6.63 -2.08 -6.20
N ALA A 67 6.71 -3.27 -5.58
CA ALA A 67 5.73 -3.72 -4.60
C ALA A 67 5.70 -2.79 -3.37
N LEU A 68 6.87 -2.39 -2.86
CA LEU A 68 7.00 -1.45 -1.75
C LEU A 68 6.38 -0.08 -2.08
N TRP A 69 6.66 0.45 -3.27
CA TRP A 69 6.09 1.72 -3.72
C TRP A 69 4.56 1.65 -3.80
N LEU A 70 4.03 0.58 -4.41
CA LEU A 70 2.59 0.39 -4.53
C LEU A 70 1.92 0.19 -3.16
N MET A 71 2.59 -0.44 -2.20
CA MET A 71 2.08 -0.60 -0.83
C MET A 71 2.06 0.70 -0.03
N LEU A 72 3.07 1.55 -0.19
CA LEU A 72 3.23 2.77 0.61
C LEU A 72 2.09 3.78 0.39
N CYS A 73 1.60 3.93 -0.84
CA CYS A 73 0.51 4.87 -1.18
C CYS A 73 -0.75 4.68 -0.32
N PRO A 74 -1.41 3.50 -0.34
CA PRO A 74 -2.60 3.28 0.48
C PRO A 74 -2.28 3.27 1.97
N LEU A 75 -1.10 2.79 2.37
CA LEU A 75 -0.72 2.72 3.79
C LEU A 75 -0.59 4.12 4.42
N PHE A 76 0.04 5.07 3.72
CA PHE A 76 0.10 6.46 4.16
C PHE A 76 -1.28 7.10 4.21
N PHE A 77 -2.09 6.90 3.17
CA PHE A 77 -3.42 7.49 3.10
C PHE A 77 -4.34 6.97 4.21
N PHE A 78 -4.37 5.66 4.44
CA PHE A 78 -5.14 5.07 5.54
C PHE A 78 -4.59 5.47 6.91
N GLY A 79 -3.27 5.58 7.07
CA GLY A 79 -2.67 6.12 8.29
C GLY A 79 -3.15 7.54 8.60
N ILE A 80 -3.20 8.42 7.59
CA ILE A 80 -3.73 9.79 7.71
C ILE A 80 -5.23 9.75 8.01
N TRP A 81 -5.98 8.89 7.33
CA TRP A 81 -7.42 8.74 7.53
C TRP A 81 -7.76 8.33 8.96
N PHE A 82 -7.12 7.28 9.49
CA PHE A 82 -7.33 6.84 10.87
C PHE A 82 -6.88 7.89 11.89
N PHE A 83 -5.83 8.66 11.59
CA PHE A 83 -5.41 9.76 12.44
C PHE A 83 -6.45 10.90 12.48
N LEU A 84 -7.02 11.26 11.32
CA LEU A 84 -8.08 12.26 11.20
C LEU A 84 -9.40 11.80 11.85
N GLU A 85 -9.72 10.51 11.74
CA GLU A 85 -10.84 9.88 12.45
C GLU A 85 -10.64 9.95 13.97
N LYS A 86 -9.43 9.62 14.47
CA LYS A 86 -9.09 9.72 15.90
C LYS A 86 -9.18 11.15 16.42
N LYS A 87 -8.84 12.14 15.60
CA LYS A 87 -9.01 13.57 15.91
C LYS A 87 -10.44 14.10 15.75
N SER A 88 -11.41 13.23 15.42
CA SER A 88 -12.81 13.59 15.17
C SER A 88 -13.03 14.62 14.05
N ILE A 89 -12.04 14.78 13.17
CA ILE A 89 -12.14 15.67 11.99
C ILE A 89 -13.03 14.99 10.94
N ILE A 90 -12.84 13.68 10.75
CA ILE A 90 -13.69 12.86 9.90
C ILE A 90 -14.69 12.14 10.80
N LYS A 91 -16.00 12.39 10.58
CA LYS A 91 -17.10 11.75 11.33
C LYS A 91 -17.44 10.33 10.81
N TYR A 92 -16.97 10.00 9.61
CA TYR A 92 -17.24 8.70 8.99
C TYR A 92 -16.35 7.61 9.61
N LYS A 93 -16.97 6.63 10.25
CA LYS A 93 -16.29 5.47 10.85
C LYS A 93 -16.45 4.23 9.97
N ILE A 94 -15.33 3.80 9.40
CA ILE A 94 -15.24 2.58 8.59
C ILE A 94 -15.23 1.38 9.54
N TYR A 95 -15.98 0.32 9.25
CA TYR A 95 -15.80 -0.93 9.98
C TYR A 95 -14.41 -1.51 9.78
N ASN A 96 -13.71 -1.82 10.87
CA ASN A 96 -12.39 -2.47 10.81
C ASN A 96 -12.39 -3.71 9.92
N SER A 97 -13.44 -4.52 9.95
CA SER A 97 -13.57 -5.71 9.11
C SER A 97 -13.62 -5.36 7.61
N SER A 98 -14.35 -4.32 7.22
CA SER A 98 -14.41 -3.84 5.82
C SER A 98 -13.04 -3.33 5.36
N PHE A 99 -12.37 -2.56 6.22
CA PHE A 99 -11.03 -2.08 5.96
C PHE A 99 -10.04 -3.23 5.72
N TRP A 100 -9.97 -4.19 6.64
CA TRP A 100 -9.06 -5.34 6.51
C TRP A 100 -9.35 -6.18 5.27
N PHE A 101 -10.63 -6.38 4.95
CA PHE A 101 -11.04 -7.12 3.76
C PHE A 101 -10.52 -6.44 2.47
N VAL A 102 -10.77 -5.13 2.33
CA VAL A 102 -10.30 -4.38 1.16
C VAL A 102 -8.77 -4.25 1.14
N PHE A 103 -8.15 -4.06 2.32
CA PHE A 103 -6.71 -3.95 2.43
C PHE A 103 -6.00 -5.22 1.97
N ILE A 104 -6.47 -6.40 2.39
CA ILE A 104 -5.90 -7.69 1.97
C ILE A 104 -6.10 -7.90 0.47
N LEU A 105 -7.30 -7.66 -0.05
CA LEU A 105 -7.58 -7.80 -1.48
C LEU A 105 -6.72 -6.87 -2.32
N SER A 106 -6.63 -5.60 -1.91
CA SER A 106 -5.83 -4.60 -2.59
C SER A 106 -4.35 -4.97 -2.55
N THR A 107 -3.83 -5.35 -1.37
CA THR A 107 -2.45 -5.82 -1.19
C THR A 107 -2.11 -6.95 -2.15
N SER A 108 -2.95 -7.99 -2.19
CA SER A 108 -2.74 -9.15 -3.06
C SER A 108 -2.77 -8.76 -4.54
N PHE A 109 -3.69 -7.89 -4.93
CA PHE A 109 -3.78 -7.37 -6.30
C PHE A 109 -2.53 -6.57 -6.70
N TRP A 110 -2.04 -5.70 -5.82
CA TRP A 110 -0.83 -4.91 -6.09
C TRP A 110 0.44 -5.73 -6.13
N TRP A 111 0.54 -6.76 -5.29
CA TRP A 111 1.63 -7.74 -5.36
C TRP A 111 1.63 -8.50 -6.68
N TRP A 112 0.45 -8.91 -7.15
CA TRP A 112 0.30 -9.56 -8.44
C TRP A 112 0.69 -8.62 -9.60
N LEU A 113 0.28 -7.36 -9.56
CA LEU A 113 0.69 -6.35 -10.54
C LEU A 113 2.20 -6.09 -10.51
N ALA A 114 2.80 -5.95 -9.33
CA ALA A 114 4.24 -5.76 -9.18
C ALA A 114 5.01 -6.94 -9.79
N TYR A 115 4.51 -8.16 -9.62
CA TYR A 115 5.09 -9.36 -10.20
C TYR A 115 4.98 -9.34 -11.73
N GLY A 116 3.83 -8.94 -12.26
CA GLY A 116 3.63 -8.71 -13.69
C GLY A 116 4.63 -7.70 -14.25
N PHE A 117 4.78 -6.53 -13.63
CA PHE A 117 5.74 -5.52 -14.08
C PHE A 117 7.19 -6.01 -14.04
N ALA A 118 7.57 -6.74 -12.98
CA ALA A 118 8.92 -7.28 -12.85
C ALA A 118 9.24 -8.40 -13.85
N THR A 119 8.23 -9.11 -14.35
CA THR A 119 8.39 -10.23 -15.29
C THR A 119 8.21 -9.84 -16.75
N THR A 120 7.40 -8.82 -17.04
CA THR A 120 7.12 -8.33 -18.41
C THR A 120 8.22 -7.43 -18.96
N GLY A 121 9.15 -6.96 -18.11
CA GLY A 121 10.35 -6.21 -18.52
C GLY A 121 11.48 -7.07 -19.13
N LYS A 122 11.18 -8.28 -19.62
CA LYS A 122 12.11 -9.19 -20.30
C LYS A 122 11.69 -9.40 -21.75
#